data_AF-A0AAQ2HFD4-F1
#
_entry.id   AF-A0AAQ2HFD4-F1
#
_cell.length_a   1.000
_cell.length_b   1.000
_cell.length_c   1.000
_cell.angle_alpha   90.00
_cell.angle_beta   90.00
_cell.angle_gamma   90.00
#
_symmetry.space_group_name_H-M   'P 1'
#
loop_
_entity.id
_entity.type
_entity.pdbx_description
1 polymer ?
#
loop_
_entity_poly.entity_id
_entity_poly.type
_entity_poly.pdbx_seq_one_letter_code
_entity_poly.pdbx_strand_id
1 'polypeptide(L)'
;MTTFRSTILGASVALVLATGLTAGLTGCASGTSALGALVPTAAAEAPAGTQTAAAAAAVTGDIVDAAQADVLLKAGAGQRAYPMADGTFVVVTKTEPLPAAVQADMNAKTSDVVAANRDISENMNAGTAALLSDAGKSAAGTGKRIISVWGLFGYPDMDAETKVSYWTINGGPAGSGKQFSSRAEAETFVNAWLTQQDNANEYAVVYGD
;
A
#
# COMPACT_ATOMS: atom_id res chain seq x y z
N MET A 1 -35.90 -7.39 -32.91
CA MET A 1 -35.58 -6.06 -33.47
C MET A 1 -36.68 -5.11 -33.03
N THR A 2 -36.48 -4.44 -31.90
CA THR A 2 -37.40 -3.44 -31.33
C THR A 2 -36.55 -2.41 -30.61
N THR A 3 -36.46 -1.25 -31.24
CA THR A 3 -35.61 -0.12 -30.86
C THR A 3 -36.32 0.71 -29.80
N PHE A 4 -35.72 0.88 -28.61
CA PHE A 4 -36.14 1.92 -27.68
C PHE A 4 -35.10 3.05 -27.69
N ARG A 5 -35.48 4.17 -28.29
CA ARG A 5 -34.86 5.48 -28.11
C ARG A 5 -35.59 6.17 -26.96
N SER A 6 -34.85 6.58 -25.93
CA SER A 6 -35.27 7.64 -25.02
C SER A 6 -34.08 8.54 -24.73
N THR A 7 -34.35 9.83 -24.87
CA THR A 7 -33.42 10.95 -24.93
C THR A 7 -33.65 11.84 -23.69
N ILE A 8 -32.58 12.57 -23.31
CA ILE A 8 -32.53 13.87 -22.62
C ILE A 8 -32.41 13.91 -21.07
N LEU A 9 -31.55 14.86 -20.67
CA LEU A 9 -31.31 15.58 -19.39
C LEU A 9 -30.29 14.90 -18.47
N GLY A 10 -29.05 15.38 -18.31
CA GLY A 10 -28.55 16.75 -18.39
C GLY A 10 -28.72 17.45 -17.04
N ALA A 11 -27.79 17.23 -16.11
CA ALA A 11 -27.61 18.06 -14.93
C ALA A 11 -26.17 17.92 -14.40
N SER A 12 -25.29 18.82 -14.84
CA SER A 12 -24.00 19.08 -14.22
C SER A 12 -24.24 19.82 -12.90
N VAL A 13 -23.73 19.28 -11.78
CA VAL A 13 -23.64 20.02 -10.51
C VAL A 13 -22.16 20.19 -10.19
N ALA A 14 -21.64 21.37 -10.50
CA ALA A 14 -20.36 21.85 -10.01
C ALA A 14 -20.59 22.43 -8.61
N LEU A 15 -19.89 21.90 -7.61
CA LEU A 15 -19.86 22.48 -6.26
C LEU A 15 -18.53 23.21 -6.07
N VAL A 16 -18.58 24.53 -6.16
CA VAL A 16 -17.53 25.46 -5.76
C VAL A 16 -17.79 25.82 -4.29
N LEU A 17 -16.85 25.51 -3.40
CA LEU A 17 -16.79 26.10 -2.06
C LEU A 17 -15.41 26.72 -1.88
N ALA A 18 -15.34 28.00 -2.27
CA ALA A 18 -14.30 28.92 -1.86
C ALA A 18 -14.89 29.80 -0.73
N THR A 19 -14.34 29.69 0.47
CA THR A 19 -14.48 30.71 1.51
C THR A 19 -13.10 30.93 2.11
N GLY A 20 -12.52 32.09 1.75
CA GLY A 20 -11.30 32.57 2.35
C GLY A 20 -11.53 33.11 3.77
N LEU A 21 -10.47 33.10 4.57
CA LEU A 21 -10.31 34.00 5.70
C LEU A 21 -8.87 34.52 5.70
N THR A 22 -8.72 35.72 5.16
CA THR A 22 -7.56 36.60 5.32
C THR A 22 -7.76 37.49 6.54
N ALA A 23 -6.70 37.65 7.34
CA ALA A 23 -6.41 38.60 8.42
C ALA A 23 -5.98 37.82 9.66
N GLY A 24 -4.80 37.99 10.26
CA GLY A 24 -3.90 39.13 10.28
C GLY A 24 -3.51 39.34 11.74
N LEU A 25 -2.27 39.03 12.11
CA LEU A 25 -1.66 39.52 13.35
C LEU A 25 -0.13 39.54 13.17
N THR A 26 0.31 40.59 12.49
CA THR A 26 1.58 41.27 12.74
C THR A 26 1.60 41.72 14.20
N GLY A 27 2.42 41.04 15.01
CA GLY A 27 2.79 41.47 16.36
C GLY A 27 4.28 41.77 16.41
N CYS A 28 4.64 43.01 16.08
CA CYS A 28 5.96 43.58 16.31
C CYS A 28 6.02 44.03 17.77
N ALA A 29 6.92 43.47 18.59
CA ALA A 29 7.27 44.03 19.88
C ALA A 29 8.79 44.22 19.92
N SER A 30 9.22 45.44 19.61
CA SER A 30 10.55 45.93 19.92
C SER A 30 10.65 46.14 21.44
N GLY A 31 11.48 45.33 22.09
CA GLY A 31 11.96 45.57 23.45
C GLY A 31 13.48 45.63 23.44
N THR A 32 14.03 46.84 23.50
CA THR A 32 15.48 47.08 23.65
C THR A 32 15.80 47.37 25.12
N SER A 33 16.91 46.79 25.58
CA SER A 33 17.72 47.10 26.76
C SER A 33 17.58 46.15 27.96
N ALA A 34 18.59 45.29 28.15
CA ALA A 34 19.58 45.51 29.21
C ALA A 34 20.74 44.50 29.08
N LEU A 35 21.96 45.05 29.08
CA LEU A 35 23.23 44.35 29.24
C LEU A 35 23.25 43.56 30.55
N GLY A 36 23.65 42.29 30.47
CA GLY A 36 23.95 41.44 31.62
C GLY A 36 24.76 40.24 31.15
N ALA A 37 26.08 40.32 31.34
CA ALA A 37 27.04 39.32 30.94
C ALA A 37 26.77 37.96 31.58
N LEU A 38 26.57 36.93 30.74
CA LEU A 38 26.91 35.54 31.04
C LEU A 38 27.34 34.90 29.72
N VAL A 39 28.64 34.62 29.60
CA VAL A 39 29.24 33.87 28.51
C VAL A 39 28.74 32.43 28.60
N PRO A 40 28.02 31.89 27.60
CA PRO A 40 27.90 30.45 27.44
C PRO A 40 29.04 30.02 26.52
N THR A 41 29.94 29.20 27.06
CA THR A 41 30.86 28.34 26.32
C THR A 41 30.22 27.87 25.02
N ALA A 42 30.89 28.15 23.89
CA ALA A 42 30.54 27.61 22.60
C ALA A 42 30.51 26.08 22.68
N ALA A 43 29.31 25.51 22.80
CA ALA A 43 29.10 24.13 22.42
C ALA A 43 29.33 24.10 20.91
N ALA A 44 30.33 23.34 20.48
CA ALA A 44 30.52 23.02 19.09
C ALA A 44 29.21 22.41 18.57
N GLU A 45 28.49 23.15 17.72
CA GLU A 45 27.57 22.52 16.79
C GLU A 45 28.42 21.55 15.96
N ALA A 46 28.28 20.26 16.27
CA ALA A 46 28.58 19.22 15.30
C ALA A 46 27.85 19.63 14.02
N PRO A 47 28.51 19.65 12.85
CA PRO A 47 27.82 20.00 11.63
C PRO A 47 26.63 19.05 11.50
N ALA A 48 25.42 19.61 11.51
CA ALA A 48 24.24 18.93 11.02
C ALA A 48 24.59 18.53 9.59
N GLY A 49 24.95 17.27 9.41
CA GLY A 49 25.21 16.71 8.10
C GLY A 49 23.91 16.74 7.32
N THR A 50 23.62 17.84 6.65
CA THR A 50 22.86 17.79 5.40
C THR A 50 23.72 17.00 4.42
N GLN A 51 23.65 15.67 4.54
CA GLN A 51 23.91 14.81 3.39
C GLN A 51 22.76 15.06 2.41
N THR A 52 22.88 16.11 1.61
CA THR A 52 22.50 15.96 0.21
C THR A 52 23.55 15.04 -0.39
N ALA A 53 23.49 13.75 -0.04
CA ALA A 53 24.15 12.74 -0.83
C ALA A 53 23.55 12.90 -2.22
N ALA A 54 24.36 13.32 -3.19
CA ALA A 54 24.07 13.05 -4.59
C ALA A 54 23.61 11.60 -4.62
N ALA A 55 22.33 11.38 -4.97
CA ALA A 55 21.64 10.12 -4.72
C ALA A 55 22.56 8.96 -5.08
N ALA A 56 23.18 8.34 -4.07
CA ALA A 56 23.72 7.01 -4.26
C ALA A 56 22.52 6.23 -4.79
N ALA A 57 22.68 5.59 -5.95
CA ALA A 57 21.59 4.88 -6.60
C ALA A 57 21.04 3.89 -5.59
N ALA A 58 19.88 4.21 -4.99
CA ALA A 58 19.35 3.44 -3.88
C ALA A 58 19.11 2.02 -4.38
N VAL A 59 19.54 1.03 -3.61
CA VAL A 59 19.40 -0.38 -3.99
C VAL A 59 18.20 -0.98 -3.27
N THR A 60 17.67 -2.08 -3.81
CA THR A 60 16.56 -2.79 -3.18
C THR A 60 16.92 -3.20 -1.75
N GLY A 61 16.04 -2.87 -0.81
CA GLY A 61 16.24 -3.10 0.62
C GLY A 61 16.79 -1.90 1.39
N ASP A 62 17.28 -0.85 0.72
CA ASP A 62 17.72 0.37 1.39
C ASP A 62 16.55 1.05 2.11
N ILE A 63 16.83 1.62 3.28
CA ILE A 63 15.91 2.51 3.97
C ILE A 63 16.17 3.94 3.51
N VAL A 64 15.13 4.63 3.06
CA VAL A 64 15.20 6.01 2.55
C VAL A 64 14.23 6.91 3.31
N ASP A 65 14.47 8.22 3.25
CA ASP A 65 13.53 9.20 3.79
C ASP A 65 12.38 9.51 2.81
N ALA A 66 11.39 10.28 3.27
CA ALA A 66 10.23 10.64 2.46
C ALA A 66 10.58 11.49 1.22
N ALA A 67 11.64 12.32 1.28
CA ALA A 67 12.05 13.13 0.14
C ALA A 67 12.67 12.26 -0.96
N GLN A 68 13.50 11.29 -0.57
CA GLN A 68 14.08 10.29 -1.47
C GLN A 68 13.02 9.35 -2.04
N ALA A 69 12.02 8.95 -1.25
CA ALA A 69 10.87 8.16 -1.70
C ALA A 69 10.13 8.86 -2.86
N ASP A 70 9.91 10.18 -2.71
CA ASP A 70 9.28 11.03 -3.72
C ASP A 70 10.10 11.13 -5.02
N VAL A 71 11.43 11.20 -4.89
CA VAL A 71 12.36 11.20 -6.03
C VAL A 71 12.30 9.87 -6.78
N LEU A 72 12.34 8.74 -6.07
CA LEU A 72 12.23 7.40 -6.66
C LEU A 72 10.90 7.21 -7.40
N LEU A 73 9.79 7.69 -6.82
CA LEU A 73 8.48 7.63 -7.45
C LEU A 73 8.45 8.38 -8.80
N LYS A 74 9.05 9.58 -8.85
CA LYS A 74 9.08 10.47 -10.02
C LYS A 74 10.09 10.03 -11.07
N ALA A 75 11.19 9.38 -10.68
CA ALA A 75 12.22 8.90 -11.59
C ALA A 75 11.72 7.82 -12.55
N GLY A 76 10.69 7.05 -12.18
CA GLY A 76 10.03 6.08 -13.06
C GLY A 76 10.91 4.88 -13.47
N ALA A 77 12.05 4.67 -12.82
CA ALA A 77 13.04 3.65 -13.17
C ALA A 77 12.68 2.22 -12.70
N GLY A 78 11.39 1.93 -12.46
CA GLY A 78 10.95 0.64 -11.91
C GLY A 78 11.28 0.41 -10.43
N GLN A 79 11.85 1.42 -9.76
CA GLN A 79 12.04 1.46 -8.31
C GLN A 79 10.87 2.19 -7.64
N ARG A 80 10.51 1.72 -6.45
CA ARG A 80 9.51 2.32 -5.57
C ARG A 80 10.07 2.36 -4.16
N ALA A 81 9.56 3.29 -3.36
CA ALA A 81 9.79 3.32 -1.93
C ALA A 81 8.51 2.82 -1.25
N TYR A 82 8.57 1.62 -0.68
CA TYR A 82 7.46 0.99 -0.01
C TYR A 82 7.33 1.54 1.42
N PRO A 83 6.16 2.06 1.83
CA PRO A 83 5.93 2.54 3.19
C PRO A 83 5.69 1.37 4.15
N MET A 84 6.58 1.20 5.11
CA MET A 84 6.47 0.23 6.21
C MET A 84 5.53 0.75 7.30
N ALA A 85 5.01 -0.15 8.15
CA ALA A 85 4.12 0.23 9.26
C ALA A 85 4.79 1.14 10.31
N ASP A 86 6.11 1.09 10.45
CA ASP A 86 6.89 1.92 11.38
C ASP A 86 7.16 3.35 10.86
N GLY A 87 6.66 3.68 9.66
CA GLY A 87 6.83 4.98 9.02
C GLY A 87 8.13 5.12 8.22
N THR A 88 8.97 4.08 8.16
CA THR A 88 10.14 4.05 7.27
C THR A 88 9.74 3.70 5.83
N PHE A 89 10.62 4.02 4.89
CA PHE A 89 10.45 3.65 3.49
C PHE A 89 11.57 2.70 3.06
N VAL A 90 11.19 1.55 2.49
CA VAL A 90 12.15 0.56 1.98
C VAL A 90 12.11 0.57 0.47
N VAL A 91 13.28 0.65 -0.17
CA VAL A 91 13.39 0.63 -1.63
C VAL A 91 13.09 -0.77 -2.16
N VAL A 92 12.23 -0.83 -3.18
CA VAL A 92 11.82 -2.04 -3.87
C VAL A 92 11.99 -1.83 -5.36
N THR A 93 12.71 -2.74 -6.01
CA THR A 93 12.79 -2.79 -7.47
C THR A 93 11.80 -3.82 -8.01
N LYS A 94 10.96 -3.43 -8.98
CA LYS A 94 9.87 -4.26 -9.52
C LYS A 94 10.34 -5.65 -9.98
N THR A 95 11.54 -5.77 -10.53
CA THR A 95 12.08 -7.00 -11.13
C THR A 95 12.96 -7.82 -10.19
N GLU A 96 13.25 -7.32 -8.99
CA GLU A 96 14.07 -8.00 -7.99
C GLU A 96 13.19 -8.67 -6.92
N PRO A 97 13.70 -9.70 -6.20
CA PRO A 97 12.97 -10.28 -5.08
C PRO A 97 12.58 -9.22 -4.04
N LEU A 98 11.42 -9.39 -3.40
CA LEU A 98 11.03 -8.50 -2.31
C LEU A 98 12.00 -8.64 -1.13
N PRO A 99 12.43 -7.52 -0.51
CA PRO A 99 13.09 -7.56 0.79
C PRO A 99 12.21 -8.31 1.81
N ALA A 100 12.83 -9.15 2.63
CA ALA A 100 12.10 -9.97 3.61
C ALA A 100 11.24 -9.12 4.58
N ALA A 101 11.74 -7.94 4.97
CA ALA A 101 10.99 -7.01 5.81
C ALA A 101 9.72 -6.49 5.13
N VAL A 102 9.80 -6.13 3.85
CA VAL A 102 8.64 -5.68 3.06
C VAL A 102 7.62 -6.81 2.90
N GLN A 103 8.08 -8.02 2.59
CA GLN A 103 7.21 -9.19 2.48
C GLN A 103 6.47 -9.48 3.79
N ALA A 104 7.17 -9.39 4.94
CA ALA A 104 6.56 -9.60 6.26
C ALA A 104 5.51 -8.53 6.58
N ASP A 105 5.81 -7.27 6.30
CA ASP A 105 4.88 -6.14 6.51
C ASP A 105 3.64 -6.25 5.62
N MET A 106 3.80 -6.61 4.34
CA MET A 106 2.68 -6.86 3.42
C MET A 106 1.79 -8.02 3.89
N ASN A 107 2.38 -9.12 4.36
CA ASN A 107 1.62 -10.24 4.95
C ASN A 107 0.88 -9.79 6.20
N ALA A 108 1.51 -9.04 7.10
CA ALA A 108 0.87 -8.54 8.31
C ALA A 108 -0.36 -7.67 7.99
N LYS A 109 -0.22 -6.72 7.05
CA LYS A 109 -1.33 -5.88 6.57
C LYS A 109 -2.46 -6.70 5.94
N THR A 110 -2.11 -7.72 5.14
CA THR A 110 -3.12 -8.62 4.55
C THR A 110 -3.85 -9.41 5.64
N SER A 111 -3.13 -9.97 6.61
CA SER A 111 -3.72 -10.69 7.76
C SER A 111 -4.61 -9.79 8.61
N ASP A 112 -4.25 -8.53 8.85
CA ASP A 112 -5.11 -7.59 9.58
C ASP A 112 -6.45 -7.35 8.85
N VAL A 113 -6.41 -7.25 7.52
CA VAL A 113 -7.62 -7.13 6.70
C VAL A 113 -8.46 -8.41 6.76
N VAL A 114 -7.83 -9.58 6.66
CA VAL A 114 -8.52 -10.87 6.78
C VAL A 114 -9.15 -11.03 8.15
N ALA A 115 -8.43 -10.75 9.23
CA ALA A 115 -8.94 -10.85 10.59
C ALA A 115 -10.20 -9.99 10.81
N ALA A 116 -10.22 -8.79 10.23
CA ALA A 116 -11.37 -7.89 10.28
C ALA A 116 -12.55 -8.32 9.40
N ASN A 117 -12.34 -9.21 8.43
CA ASN A 117 -13.32 -9.59 7.40
C ASN A 117 -13.44 -11.11 7.19
N ARG A 118 -13.07 -11.91 8.20
CA ARG A 118 -12.89 -13.36 8.05
C ARG A 118 -14.20 -14.08 7.71
N ASP A 119 -15.32 -13.62 8.26
CA ASP A 119 -16.64 -14.10 7.88
C ASP A 119 -17.19 -13.29 6.71
N ILE A 120 -16.94 -13.77 5.50
CA ILE A 120 -17.37 -13.08 4.28
C ILE A 120 -18.87 -13.24 4.03
N SER A 121 -19.55 -14.19 4.68
CA SER A 121 -20.99 -14.38 4.44
C SER A 121 -21.84 -13.27 5.04
N GLU A 122 -21.31 -12.55 6.04
CA GLU A 122 -21.96 -11.40 6.66
C GLU A 122 -21.74 -10.11 5.86
N ASN A 123 -20.61 -9.99 5.13
CA ASN A 123 -20.31 -8.80 4.34
C ASN A 123 -19.26 -9.04 3.22
N MET A 124 -19.59 -9.91 2.27
CA MET A 124 -18.66 -10.36 1.21
C MET A 124 -18.08 -9.20 0.41
N ASN A 125 -18.92 -8.20 0.13
CA ASN A 125 -18.53 -7.04 -0.65
C ASN A 125 -17.51 -6.16 0.08
N ALA A 126 -17.69 -5.92 1.39
CA ALA A 126 -16.74 -5.11 2.16
C ALA A 126 -15.40 -5.84 2.35
N GLY A 127 -15.43 -7.14 2.69
CA GLY A 127 -14.21 -7.92 2.86
C GLY A 127 -13.39 -8.02 1.57
N THR A 128 -14.05 -8.33 0.45
CA THR A 128 -13.40 -8.36 -0.86
C THR A 128 -12.86 -6.99 -1.27
N ALA A 129 -13.63 -5.91 -1.06
CA ALA A 129 -13.18 -4.56 -1.37
C ALA A 129 -11.97 -4.13 -0.51
N ALA A 130 -11.94 -4.50 0.77
CA ALA A 130 -10.83 -4.21 1.66
C ALA A 130 -9.54 -4.92 1.21
N LEU A 131 -9.64 -6.20 0.83
CA LEU A 131 -8.50 -6.97 0.31
C LEU A 131 -8.01 -6.45 -1.04
N LEU A 132 -8.91 -6.08 -1.94
CA LEU A 132 -8.53 -5.44 -3.21
C LEU A 132 -7.88 -4.08 -2.98
N SER A 133 -8.34 -3.31 -1.98
CA SER A 133 -7.73 -2.04 -1.59
C SER A 133 -6.31 -2.24 -1.05
N ASP A 134 -6.12 -3.23 -0.17
CA ASP A 134 -4.80 -3.57 0.37
C ASP A 134 -3.83 -4.04 -0.72
N ALA A 135 -4.27 -4.96 -1.58
CA ALA A 135 -3.51 -5.39 -2.74
C ALA A 135 -3.14 -4.21 -3.66
N GLY A 136 -4.06 -3.25 -3.85
CA GLY A 136 -3.81 -2.02 -4.62
C GLY A 136 -2.75 -1.12 -3.99
N LYS A 137 -2.78 -0.93 -2.66
CA LYS A 137 -1.76 -0.16 -1.92
C LYS A 137 -0.40 -0.85 -2.00
N SER A 138 -0.37 -2.16 -1.80
CA SER A 138 0.84 -2.99 -1.93
C SER A 138 1.42 -2.94 -3.35
N ALA A 139 0.57 -3.00 -4.38
CA ALA A 139 0.98 -2.83 -5.77
C ALA A 139 1.56 -1.44 -6.04
N ALA A 140 0.94 -0.38 -5.50
CA ALA A 140 1.42 0.98 -5.65
C ALA A 140 2.79 1.20 -4.97
N GLY A 141 2.97 0.64 -3.77
CA GLY A 141 4.21 0.78 -2.99
C GLY A 141 5.38 -0.06 -3.51
N THR A 142 5.13 -1.16 -4.23
CA THR A 142 6.19 -2.07 -4.73
C THR A 142 6.36 -2.02 -6.24
N GLY A 143 5.35 -1.56 -6.98
CA GLY A 143 5.28 -1.66 -8.44
C GLY A 143 5.01 -3.08 -8.95
N LYS A 144 4.82 -4.06 -8.05
CA LYS A 144 4.56 -5.46 -8.39
C LYS A 144 3.05 -5.72 -8.53
N ARG A 145 2.71 -6.80 -9.24
CA ARG A 145 1.36 -7.38 -9.26
C ARG A 145 1.16 -8.23 -8.02
N ILE A 146 0.10 -7.97 -7.27
CA ILE A 146 -0.13 -8.66 -6.00
C ILE A 146 -1.07 -9.84 -6.20
N ILE A 147 -0.63 -11.01 -5.73
CA ILE A 147 -1.44 -12.22 -5.61
C ILE A 147 -1.73 -12.41 -4.12
N SER A 148 -2.98 -12.28 -3.71
CA SER A 148 -3.36 -12.47 -2.32
C SER A 148 -3.88 -13.88 -2.12
N VAL A 149 -3.30 -14.61 -1.18
CA VAL A 149 -3.73 -15.94 -0.74
C VAL A 149 -4.28 -15.79 0.68
N TRP A 150 -5.54 -16.10 0.89
CA TRP A 150 -6.19 -15.80 2.16
C TRP A 150 -7.25 -16.83 2.55
N GLY A 151 -7.33 -17.06 3.85
CA GLY A 151 -8.31 -17.93 4.48
C GLY A 151 -9.59 -17.17 4.82
N LEU A 152 -10.73 -17.81 4.65
CA LEU A 152 -12.02 -17.20 4.94
C LEU A 152 -13.01 -18.25 5.45
N PHE A 153 -14.04 -17.77 6.14
CA PHE A 153 -15.14 -18.57 6.65
C PHE A 153 -16.43 -18.13 5.97
N GLY A 154 -17.12 -19.04 5.31
CA GLY A 154 -18.32 -18.69 4.55
C GLY A 154 -18.95 -19.89 3.85
N TYR A 155 -19.99 -19.62 3.09
CA TYR A 155 -20.63 -20.62 2.24
C TYR A 155 -19.77 -20.86 0.99
N PRO A 156 -19.39 -22.12 0.69
CA PRO A 156 -18.56 -22.43 -0.47
C PRO A 156 -19.28 -22.18 -1.80
N ASP A 157 -20.61 -22.19 -1.83
CA ASP A 157 -21.41 -21.88 -3.01
C ASP A 157 -22.79 -21.36 -2.61
N MET A 158 -23.63 -21.07 -3.61
CA MET A 158 -24.98 -20.51 -3.40
C MET A 158 -25.99 -21.52 -2.81
N ASP A 159 -25.69 -22.82 -2.92
CA ASP A 159 -26.58 -23.91 -2.49
C ASP A 159 -26.16 -24.48 -1.13
N ALA A 160 -24.99 -24.09 -0.62
CA ALA A 160 -24.46 -24.58 0.63
C ALA A 160 -25.27 -24.10 1.84
N GLU A 161 -25.68 -25.04 2.69
CA GLU A 161 -26.42 -24.76 3.92
C GLU A 161 -25.51 -24.57 5.15
N THR A 162 -24.22 -24.88 5.02
CA THR A 162 -23.24 -24.79 6.11
C THR A 162 -22.01 -23.99 5.71
N LYS A 163 -21.53 -23.18 6.65
CA LYS A 163 -20.29 -22.42 6.49
C LYS A 163 -19.08 -23.34 6.70
N VAL A 164 -18.07 -23.18 5.87
CA VAL A 164 -16.80 -23.89 5.99
C VAL A 164 -15.63 -22.90 5.94
N SER A 165 -14.49 -23.31 6.49
CA SER A 165 -13.24 -22.58 6.26
C SER A 165 -12.63 -23.07 4.97
N TYR A 166 -12.25 -22.14 4.09
CA TYR A 166 -11.52 -22.46 2.87
C TYR A 166 -10.53 -21.34 2.53
N TRP A 167 -9.62 -21.65 1.61
CA TRP A 167 -8.62 -20.74 1.11
C TRP A 167 -8.96 -20.31 -0.30
N THR A 168 -8.64 -19.07 -0.66
CA THR A 168 -8.82 -18.58 -2.02
C THR A 168 -7.66 -17.68 -2.44
N ILE A 169 -7.63 -17.34 -3.72
CA ILE A 169 -6.57 -16.57 -4.36
C ILE A 169 -7.21 -15.43 -5.16
N ASN A 170 -6.69 -14.21 -5.01
CA ASN A 170 -7.04 -13.04 -5.83
C ASN A 170 -5.81 -12.50 -6.55
N GLY A 171 -6.01 -11.84 -7.70
CA GLY A 171 -4.95 -11.12 -8.43
C GLY A 171 -4.00 -12.00 -9.26
N GLY A 172 -4.34 -13.26 -9.51
CA GLY A 172 -3.47 -14.22 -10.19
C GLY A 172 -4.19 -15.40 -10.87
N PRO A 173 -3.65 -16.63 -10.78
CA PRO A 173 -4.05 -17.77 -11.63
C PRO A 173 -5.43 -18.34 -11.38
N ALA A 174 -5.92 -18.18 -10.17
CA ALA A 174 -7.29 -18.51 -9.87
C ALA A 174 -8.13 -17.36 -10.41
N GLY A 175 -8.96 -17.65 -11.41
CA GLY A 175 -10.14 -16.82 -11.63
C GLY A 175 -10.96 -16.73 -10.33
N SER A 176 -11.85 -15.75 -10.25
CA SER A 176 -12.76 -15.60 -9.13
C SER A 176 -13.46 -16.92 -8.80
N GLY A 177 -13.33 -17.41 -7.56
CA GLY A 177 -14.14 -18.50 -7.03
C GLY A 177 -13.47 -19.87 -6.86
N LYS A 178 -12.18 -20.05 -7.22
CA LYS A 178 -11.49 -21.29 -6.86
C LYS A 178 -11.22 -21.35 -5.36
N GLN A 179 -11.56 -22.49 -4.76
CA GLN A 179 -11.39 -22.76 -3.34
C GLN A 179 -10.36 -23.87 -3.13
N PHE A 180 -9.63 -23.76 -2.03
CA PHE A 180 -8.61 -24.71 -1.61
C PHE A 180 -8.89 -25.14 -0.18
N SER A 181 -8.58 -26.40 0.12
CA SER A 181 -8.80 -26.97 1.45
C SER A 181 -7.80 -26.46 2.49
N SER A 182 -6.65 -25.97 2.04
CA SER A 182 -5.58 -25.49 2.90
C SER A 182 -4.75 -24.39 2.23
N ARG A 183 -4.04 -23.62 3.05
CA ARG A 183 -3.05 -22.64 2.59
C ARG A 183 -1.97 -23.28 1.71
N ALA A 184 -1.43 -24.42 2.13
CA ALA A 184 -0.37 -25.12 1.42
C ALA A 184 -0.80 -25.55 0.01
N GLU A 185 -2.07 -25.94 -0.16
CA GLU A 185 -2.64 -26.28 -1.47
C GLU A 185 -2.75 -25.03 -2.37
N ALA A 186 -3.23 -23.92 -1.82
CA ALA A 186 -3.29 -22.65 -2.54
C ALA A 186 -1.90 -22.14 -2.93
N GLU A 187 -0.92 -22.20 -2.02
CA GLU A 187 0.49 -21.86 -2.26
C GLU A 187 1.09 -22.72 -3.36
N THR A 188 0.88 -24.04 -3.32
CA THR A 188 1.36 -24.96 -4.35
C THR A 188 0.80 -24.57 -5.72
N PHE A 189 -0.49 -24.22 -5.77
CA PHE A 189 -1.13 -23.79 -7.00
C PHE A 189 -0.56 -22.45 -7.54
N VAL A 190 -0.37 -21.45 -6.68
CA VAL A 190 0.26 -20.17 -7.07
C VAL A 190 1.68 -20.39 -7.57
N ASN A 191 2.48 -21.18 -6.85
CA ASN A 191 3.87 -21.45 -7.21
C ASN A 191 3.97 -22.18 -8.55
N ALA A 192 3.13 -23.19 -8.78
CA ALA A 192 3.08 -23.90 -10.06
C ALA A 192 2.73 -22.96 -11.21
N TRP A 193 1.84 -21.98 -11.00
CA TRP A 193 1.55 -20.98 -12.02
C TRP A 193 2.69 -19.97 -12.22
N LEU A 194 3.32 -19.49 -11.14
CA LEU A 194 4.46 -18.56 -11.22
C LEU A 194 5.62 -19.16 -12.02
N THR A 195 5.87 -20.47 -11.91
CA THR A 195 6.89 -21.15 -12.73
C THR A 195 6.61 -21.15 -14.24
N GLN A 196 5.36 -20.87 -14.64
CA GLN A 196 4.96 -20.76 -16.04
C GLN A 196 5.02 -19.31 -16.55
N GLN A 197 5.35 -18.32 -15.69
CA GLN A 197 5.42 -16.92 -16.06
C GLN A 197 6.86 -16.51 -16.39
N ASP A 198 7.07 -15.93 -17.57
CA ASP A 198 8.37 -15.36 -17.96
C ASP A 198 8.78 -14.16 -17.08
N ASN A 199 7.82 -13.57 -16.36
CA ASN A 199 7.99 -12.38 -15.52
C ASN A 199 7.57 -12.64 -14.06
N ALA A 200 7.83 -13.85 -13.54
CA ALA A 200 7.48 -14.24 -12.17
C ALA A 200 7.92 -13.22 -11.10
N ASN A 201 9.10 -12.59 -11.27
CA ASN A 201 9.62 -11.59 -10.32
C ASN A 201 8.78 -10.30 -10.26
N GLU A 202 7.93 -10.02 -11.24
CA GLU A 202 7.02 -8.87 -11.18
C GLU A 202 5.79 -9.12 -10.31
N TYR A 203 5.63 -10.32 -9.77
CA TYR A 203 4.57 -10.66 -8.83
C TYR A 203 5.10 -10.70 -7.40
N ALA A 204 4.21 -10.39 -6.45
CA ALA A 204 4.40 -10.64 -5.04
C ALA A 204 3.21 -11.44 -4.53
N VAL A 205 3.48 -12.51 -3.80
CA VAL A 205 2.44 -13.31 -3.14
C VAL A 205 2.34 -12.86 -1.70
N VAL A 206 1.15 -12.44 -1.28
CA VAL A 206 0.87 -12.03 0.10
C VAL A 206 -0.10 -13.01 0.74
N TYR A 207 0.10 -13.24 2.03
CA TYR A 207 -0.67 -14.21 2.80
C TYR A 207 -1.47 -13.51 3.89
N GLY A 208 -2.76 -13.82 3.97
CA GLY A 208 -3.63 -13.43 5.06
C GLY A 208 -4.15 -14.65 5.81
N ASP A 209 -3.79 -14.77 7.09
CA ASP A 209 -4.19 -15.84 7.99
C ASP A 209 -5.30 -15.41 8.98
#